data_AF-A0A2A4FI67-F1
#
_entry.id   AF-A0A2A4FI67-F1
#
_cell.length_a   1.000
_cell.length_b   1.000
_cell.length_c   1.000
_cell.angle_alpha   90.00
_cell.angle_beta   90.00
_cell.angle_gamma   90.00
#
_symmetry.space_group_name_H-M   'P 1'
#
loop_
_entity.id
_entity.type
_entity.pdbx_description
1 polymer ?
#
loop_
_entity_poly.entity_id
_entity_poly.type
_entity_poly.pdbx_seq_one_letter_code
_entity_poly.pdbx_strand_id
1 'polypeptide(L)'
;MSIEKRLENWARAQRNGGGGDSGGDSLVANIYFPSVGGRAIDSTIDLEDANRVEVAVRKVMPLDRKLLQMHYVWSKPPFVICRRLGLKVRPTSIFDFALTHAKRAVDEKLKVPAPRYVSMQAVIDKLTEGVAESK
;
A
#
# COMPACT_ATOMS: atom_id res chain seq x y z
N MET A 1 -3.91 6.19 -14.63
CA MET A 1 -2.51 5.77 -14.33
C MET A 1 -2.52 4.27 -14.03
N SER A 2 -1.62 3.45 -14.57
CA SER A 2 -1.61 2.00 -14.24
C SER A 2 -1.16 1.78 -12.79
N ILE A 3 -1.70 0.73 -12.15
CA ILE A 3 -1.33 0.35 -10.77
C ILE A 3 0.18 0.12 -10.62
N GLU A 4 0.84 -0.35 -11.68
CA GLU A 4 2.28 -0.61 -11.72
C GLU A 4 3.10 0.66 -11.58
N LYS A 5 2.70 1.74 -12.28
CA LYS A 5 3.38 3.04 -12.17
C LYS A 5 3.23 3.64 -10.77
N ARG A 6 2.05 3.47 -10.16
CA ARG A 6 1.77 3.93 -8.79
C ARG A 6 2.56 3.13 -7.75
N LEU A 7 2.66 1.82 -7.92
CA LEU A 7 3.49 0.95 -7.07
C LEU A 7 4.99 1.25 -7.24
N GLU A 8 5.46 1.56 -8.44
CA GLU A 8 6.85 1.97 -8.66
C GLU A 8 7.15 3.33 -8.02
N ASN A 9 6.22 4.30 -8.13
CA ASN A 9 6.32 5.59 -7.44
C ASN A 9 6.35 5.40 -5.90
N TRP A 10 5.46 4.57 -5.35
CA TRP A 10 5.47 4.18 -3.94
C TRP A 10 6.79 3.52 -3.53
N ALA A 11 7.34 2.63 -4.35
CA ALA A 11 8.60 1.96 -4.05
C ALA A 11 9.81 2.90 -4.10
N ARG A 12 9.82 3.86 -5.03
CA ARG A 12 10.81 4.95 -5.05
C ARG A 12 10.70 5.82 -3.82
N ALA A 13 9.48 6.20 -3.41
CA ALA A 13 9.25 6.94 -2.18
C ALA A 13 9.74 6.17 -0.94
N GLN A 14 9.51 4.86 -0.86
CA GLN A 14 10.00 4.00 0.23
C GLN A 14 11.54 3.86 0.24
N ARG A 15 12.17 3.68 -0.93
CA ARG A 15 13.64 3.58 -1.06
C ARG A 15 14.33 4.89 -0.70
N ASN A 16 13.78 6.03 -1.15
CA ASN A 16 14.32 7.36 -0.88
C ASN A 16 13.91 7.92 0.50
N GLY A 17 12.85 7.39 1.11
CA GLY A 17 12.37 7.77 2.43
C GLY A 17 13.20 7.22 3.58
N GLY A 18 13.91 6.10 3.37
CA GLY A 18 14.62 5.41 4.45
C GLY A 18 13.66 4.79 5.47
N GLY A 19 13.90 3.54 5.85
CA GLY A 19 13.13 2.91 6.92
C GLY A 19 13.23 3.71 8.22
N GLY A 20 12.17 4.41 8.55
CA GLY A 20 12.04 5.21 9.76
C GLY A 20 10.61 5.74 9.86
N ASP A 21 9.83 5.09 10.71
CA ASP A 21 8.65 5.64 11.38
C ASP A 21 7.42 6.03 10.55
N SER A 22 6.46 5.11 10.61
CA SER A 22 5.09 5.55 10.88
C SER A 22 5.06 6.22 12.25
N GLY A 23 5.13 7.55 12.27
CA GLY A 23 4.96 8.35 13.49
C GLY A 23 6.26 9.01 13.94
N GLY A 24 6.53 10.17 13.37
CA GLY A 24 7.66 10.99 13.79
C GLY A 24 7.60 12.30 13.05
N ASP A 25 7.04 13.29 13.74
CA ASP A 25 7.30 14.71 13.49
C ASP A 25 8.82 14.91 13.45
N SER A 26 9.42 14.75 12.27
CA SER A 26 10.85 14.86 12.10
C SER A 26 11.15 16.27 11.64
N LEU A 27 11.20 17.15 12.64
CA LEU A 27 12.24 18.16 12.77
C LEU A 27 13.62 17.50 12.54
N VAL A 28 13.92 17.04 11.32
CA VAL A 28 15.29 16.72 10.93
C VAL A 28 16.00 18.05 10.88
N ALA A 29 16.57 18.36 12.04
CA ALA A 29 17.65 19.29 12.21
C ALA A 29 18.63 19.05 11.05
N ASN A 30 18.69 20.04 10.17
CA ASN A 30 19.77 20.22 9.21
C ASN A 30 21.03 20.59 10.03
N ILE A 31 21.54 19.64 10.82
CA ILE A 31 22.83 19.78 11.47
C ILE A 31 23.85 19.62 10.35
N TYR A 32 24.46 20.74 10.02
CA TYR A 32 25.42 20.95 8.95
C TYR A 32 26.62 20.01 9.11
N PHE A 33 26.58 18.85 8.47
CA PHE A 33 27.73 17.97 8.32
C PHE A 33 28.35 18.23 6.94
N PRO A 34 29.54 18.88 6.85
CA PRO A 34 30.14 19.27 5.57
C PRO A 34 30.55 18.10 4.66
N SER A 35 30.52 16.87 5.16
CA SER A 35 31.02 15.66 4.50
C SER A 35 29.94 14.67 4.04
N VAL A 36 28.67 14.89 4.38
CA VAL A 36 27.56 14.08 3.86
C VAL A 36 26.97 14.79 2.64
N GLY A 37 27.19 14.22 1.46
CA GLY A 37 26.51 14.67 0.26
C GLY A 37 25.01 14.69 0.53
N GLY A 38 24.40 15.88 0.43
CA GLY A 38 22.98 16.07 0.68
C GLY A 38 22.16 15.03 -0.09
N ARG A 39 21.12 14.48 0.56
CA ARG A 39 20.24 13.51 -0.09
C ARG A 39 19.53 14.21 -1.24
N ALA A 40 19.75 13.74 -2.47
CA ALA A 40 19.00 14.22 -3.62
C ALA A 40 17.51 13.89 -3.41
N ILE A 41 16.71 14.93 -3.15
CA ILE A 41 15.26 14.82 -3.17
C ILE A 41 14.87 14.72 -4.64
N ASP A 42 14.53 13.52 -5.08
CA ASP A 42 14.02 13.30 -6.43
C ASP A 42 12.65 13.97 -6.54
N SER A 43 12.60 15.16 -7.17
CA SER A 43 11.38 15.96 -7.36
C SER A 43 10.36 15.31 -8.30
N THR A 44 10.69 14.17 -8.90
CA THR A 44 9.78 13.40 -9.76
C THR A 44 8.86 12.45 -9.00
N ILE A 45 9.03 12.34 -7.67
CA ILE A 45 8.21 11.47 -6.82
C ILE A 45 6.94 12.21 -6.39
N ASP A 46 5.78 11.65 -6.77
CA ASP A 46 4.49 12.10 -6.25
C ASP A 46 4.28 11.51 -4.84
N LEU A 47 4.56 12.32 -3.83
CA LEU A 47 4.45 11.94 -2.41
C LEU A 47 2.99 11.71 -1.99
N GLU A 48 2.03 12.43 -2.57
CA GLU A 48 0.62 12.24 -2.24
C GLU A 48 0.11 10.89 -2.72
N ASP A 49 0.44 10.52 -3.96
CA ASP A 49 0.10 9.21 -4.51
C ASP A 49 0.78 8.09 -3.72
N ALA A 50 2.07 8.25 -3.40
CA ALA A 50 2.81 7.27 -2.61
C ALA A 50 2.18 7.05 -1.22
N ASN A 51 1.74 8.12 -0.54
CA ASN A 51 1.06 8.01 0.75
C ASN A 51 -0.30 7.31 0.65
N ARG A 52 -1.08 7.57 -0.41
CA ARG A 52 -2.35 6.87 -0.66
C ARG A 52 -2.13 5.38 -0.88
N VAL A 53 -1.10 5.03 -1.65
CA VAL A 53 -0.72 3.62 -1.89
C VAL A 53 -0.24 2.97 -0.60
N GLU A 54 0.57 3.64 0.22
CA GLU A 54 1.01 3.13 1.52
C GLU A 54 -0.16 2.79 2.45
N VAL A 55 -1.16 3.69 2.55
CA VAL A 55 -2.37 3.45 3.34
C VAL A 55 -3.16 2.26 2.79
N ALA A 56 -3.26 2.10 1.47
CA ALA A 56 -3.90 0.96 0.85
C ALA A 56 -3.15 -0.35 1.14
N VAL A 57 -1.82 -0.36 0.98
CA VAL A 57 -0.95 -1.53 1.24
C VAL A 57 -1.03 -1.99 2.70
N ARG A 58 -1.16 -1.07 3.66
CA ARG A 58 -1.36 -1.42 5.08
C ARG A 58 -2.66 -2.19 5.35
N LYS A 59 -3.67 -2.03 4.50
CA LYS A 59 -4.99 -2.69 4.63
C LYS A 59 -5.06 -4.04 3.91
N VAL A 60 -4.02 -4.41 3.15
CA VAL A 60 -3.93 -5.69 2.44
C VAL A 60 -3.35 -6.76 3.36
N MET A 61 -3.56 -8.05 3.03
CA MET A 61 -3.03 -9.18 3.78
C MET A 61 -1.52 -9.05 4.04
N PRO A 62 -1.01 -9.44 5.22
CA PRO A 62 0.41 -9.31 5.56
C PRO A 62 1.35 -10.01 4.58
N LEU A 63 0.91 -11.13 4.00
CA LEU A 63 1.68 -11.89 3.01
C LEU A 63 1.87 -11.08 1.71
N ASP A 64 0.78 -10.55 1.17
CA ASP A 64 0.79 -9.72 -0.05
C ASP A 64 1.58 -8.42 0.17
N ARG A 65 1.44 -7.78 1.33
CA ARG A 65 2.26 -6.62 1.70
C ARG A 65 3.75 -6.94 1.65
N LYS A 66 4.15 -8.07 2.22
CA LYS A 66 5.55 -8.51 2.27
C LYS A 66 6.07 -8.89 0.88
N LEU A 67 5.21 -9.50 0.04
CA LEU A 67 5.51 -9.77 -1.37
C LEU A 67 5.77 -8.47 -2.14
N LEU A 68 4.90 -7.47 -1.99
CA LEU A 68 5.06 -6.16 -2.65
C LEU A 68 6.31 -5.42 -2.18
N GLN A 69 6.62 -5.43 -0.88
CA GLN A 69 7.85 -4.85 -0.35
C GLN A 69 9.09 -5.53 -0.93
N MET A 70 9.14 -6.86 -0.93
CA MET A 70 10.31 -7.56 -1.45
C MET A 70 10.49 -7.38 -2.95
N HIS A 71 9.39 -7.36 -3.71
CA HIS A 71 9.42 -7.21 -5.17
C HIS A 71 9.74 -5.79 -5.61
N TYR A 72 9.03 -4.79 -5.10
CA TYR A 72 9.15 -3.41 -5.58
C TYR A 72 10.17 -2.58 -4.79
N VAL A 73 10.16 -2.66 -3.45
CA VAL A 73 11.05 -1.82 -2.60
C VAL A 73 12.46 -2.39 -2.58
N TRP A 74 12.61 -3.70 -2.37
CA TRP A 74 13.94 -4.34 -2.28
C TRP A 74 14.42 -4.95 -3.60
N SER A 75 13.61 -4.91 -4.65
CA SER A 75 13.93 -5.43 -5.99
C SER A 75 14.52 -6.85 -5.96
N LYS A 76 14.00 -7.72 -5.08
CA LYS A 76 14.48 -9.10 -4.94
C LYS A 76 13.95 -9.97 -6.08
N PRO A 77 14.75 -10.94 -6.55
CA PRO A 77 14.29 -11.82 -7.61
C PRO A 77 13.23 -12.82 -7.10
N PRO A 78 12.32 -13.29 -7.97
CA PRO A 78 11.17 -14.12 -7.58
C PRO A 78 11.52 -15.38 -6.77
N PHE A 79 12.64 -16.04 -7.08
CA PHE A 79 13.07 -17.25 -6.37
C PHE A 79 13.40 -17.01 -4.90
N VAL A 80 13.99 -15.85 -4.56
CA VAL A 80 14.28 -15.46 -3.18
C VAL A 80 12.98 -15.14 -2.44
N ILE A 81 12.08 -14.43 -3.10
CA ILE A 81 10.78 -14.06 -2.55
C ILE A 81 9.97 -15.32 -2.23
N CYS A 82 9.88 -16.25 -3.18
CA CYS A 82 9.15 -17.50 -3.00
C CYS A 82 9.71 -18.32 -1.84
N ARG A 83 11.04 -18.49 -1.77
CA ARG A 83 11.70 -19.19 -0.66
C ARG A 83 11.42 -18.55 0.69
N ARG A 84 11.42 -17.21 0.76
CA ARG A 84 11.22 -16.45 2.01
C ARG A 84 9.76 -16.40 2.46
N LEU A 85 8.81 -16.48 1.54
CA LEU A 85 7.37 -16.51 1.83
C LEU A 85 6.80 -17.93 1.95
N GLY A 86 7.61 -18.97 1.73
CA GLY A 86 7.14 -20.35 1.70
C GLY A 86 6.28 -20.70 0.48
N LEU A 87 6.37 -19.90 -0.58
CA LEU A 87 5.69 -20.18 -1.85
C LEU A 87 6.49 -21.22 -2.65
N LYS A 88 5.78 -22.08 -3.38
CA LYS A 88 6.42 -23.01 -4.32
C LYS A 88 7.12 -22.21 -5.41
N VAL A 89 8.42 -22.44 -5.58
CA VAL A 89 9.27 -21.76 -6.58
C VAL A 89 8.88 -22.14 -8.01
N ARG A 90 8.30 -23.34 -8.18
CA ARG A 90 7.81 -23.84 -9.47
C ARG A 90 6.38 -24.36 -9.34
N PRO A 91 5.53 -24.16 -10.35
CA PRO A 91 5.76 -23.39 -11.59
C PRO A 91 5.88 -21.86 -11.34
N THR A 92 6.59 -21.15 -12.23
CA THR A 92 6.80 -19.69 -12.13
C THR A 92 5.48 -18.90 -12.12
N SER A 93 4.43 -19.46 -12.71
CA SER A 93 3.08 -18.89 -12.69
C SER A 93 2.53 -18.65 -11.28
N ILE A 94 2.95 -19.43 -10.27
CA ILE A 94 2.51 -19.22 -8.88
C ILE A 94 2.91 -17.84 -8.37
N PHE A 95 4.13 -17.40 -8.71
CA PHE A 95 4.60 -16.08 -8.33
C PHE A 95 3.78 -15.00 -9.05
N ASP A 96 3.50 -15.16 -10.34
CA ASP A 96 2.72 -14.23 -11.12
C ASP A 96 1.26 -14.14 -10.62
N PHE A 97 0.67 -15.26 -10.21
CA PHE A 97 -0.64 -15.30 -9.55
C PHE A 97 -0.64 -14.57 -8.21
N ALA A 98 0.37 -14.79 -7.37
CA ALA A 98 0.48 -14.09 -6.09
C ALA A 98 0.68 -12.57 -6.29
N LEU A 99 1.46 -12.19 -7.31
CA LEU A 99 1.73 -10.79 -7.62
C LEU A 99 0.51 -10.08 -8.23
N THR A 100 -0.24 -10.76 -9.11
CA THR A 100 -1.50 -10.24 -9.66
C THR A 100 -2.59 -10.14 -8.59
N HIS A 101 -2.68 -11.13 -7.68
CA HIS A 101 -3.54 -11.07 -6.50
C HIS A 101 -3.21 -9.85 -5.63
N ALA A 102 -1.93 -9.66 -5.28
CA ALA A 102 -1.49 -8.52 -4.48
C ALA A 102 -1.78 -7.17 -5.17
N LYS A 103 -1.52 -7.05 -6.48
CA LYS A 103 -1.86 -5.84 -7.27
C LYS A 103 -3.36 -5.56 -7.23
N ARG A 104 -4.19 -6.57 -7.42
CA ARG A 104 -5.65 -6.45 -7.40
C ARG A 104 -6.14 -6.03 -6.01
N ALA A 105 -5.61 -6.62 -4.95
CA ALA A 105 -5.98 -6.25 -3.58
C ALA A 105 -5.65 -4.79 -3.28
N VAL A 106 -4.49 -4.29 -3.72
CA VAL A 106 -4.16 -2.85 -3.57
C VAL A 106 -5.11 -1.98 -4.39
N ASP A 107 -5.40 -2.36 -5.64
CA ASP A 107 -6.32 -1.60 -6.50
C ASP A 107 -7.75 -1.53 -5.92
N GLU A 108 -8.24 -2.63 -5.33
CA GLU A 108 -9.51 -2.66 -4.61
C GLU A 108 -9.50 -1.75 -3.37
N LYS A 109 -8.39 -1.67 -2.61
CA LYS A 109 -8.28 -0.78 -1.46
C LYS A 109 -8.05 0.69 -1.84
N LEU A 110 -7.52 0.95 -3.03
CA LEU A 110 -7.36 2.31 -3.58
C LEU A 110 -8.67 2.89 -4.10
N LYS A 111 -9.60 2.04 -4.54
CA LYS A 111 -10.99 2.41 -4.83
C LYS A 111 -11.70 2.65 -3.50
N VAL A 112 -11.49 3.82 -2.91
CA VAL A 112 -12.20 4.24 -1.69
C VAL A 112 -13.70 4.15 -1.98
N PRO A 113 -14.47 3.26 -1.32
CA PRO A 113 -15.92 3.44 -1.33
C PRO A 113 -16.18 4.74 -0.60
N ALA A 114 -16.91 5.66 -1.24
CA ALA A 114 -17.25 6.94 -0.62
C ALA A 114 -17.82 6.66 0.78
N PRO A 115 -17.33 7.34 1.84
CA PRO A 115 -17.89 7.16 3.16
C PRO A 115 -19.40 7.46 3.08
N ARG A 116 -20.22 6.41 3.21
CA ARG A 116 -21.66 6.56 3.33
C ARG A 116 -21.92 7.03 4.75
N TYR A 117 -22.01 8.35 4.92
CA TYR A 117 -22.60 8.92 6.11
C TYR A 117 -24.07 8.52 6.13
N VAL A 118 -24.40 7.55 6.96
CA VAL A 118 -25.78 7.19 7.29
C VAL A 118 -26.20 8.05 8.48
N SER A 119 -27.25 8.85 8.30
CA SER A 119 -27.90 9.54 9.42
C SER A 119 -28.58 8.50 10.32
N MET A 120 -28.63 8.74 11.63
CA MET A 120 -29.39 7.84 12.52
C MET A 120 -30.85 7.74 12.13
N GLN A 121 -31.43 8.81 11.55
CA GLN A 121 -32.79 8.79 11.04
C GLN A 121 -32.96 7.77 9.92
N ALA A 122 -32.04 7.72 8.95
CA ALA A 122 -32.10 6.73 7.86
C ALA A 122 -31.94 5.28 8.33
N VAL A 123 -31.31 5.06 9.49
CA VAL A 123 -31.22 3.74 10.13
C VAL A 123 -32.54 3.37 10.81
N ILE A 124 -33.16 4.33 11.51
CA ILE A 124 -34.46 4.16 12.17
C ILE A 124 -35.55 3.86 11.13
N ASP A 125 -35.61 4.64 10.06
CA ASP A 125 -36.63 4.51 9.01
C ASP A 125 -36.57 3.11 8.34
N LYS A 126 -35.36 2.60 8.05
CA LYS A 126 -35.16 1.23 7.54
C LYS A 126 -35.59 0.13 8.50
N LEU A 127 -35.35 0.32 9.80
CA LEU A 127 -35.76 -0.65 10.81
C LEU A 127 -37.28 -0.69 10.94
N THR A 128 -37.95 0.47 10.83
CA THR A 128 -39.42 0.54 10.87
C THR A 128 -40.07 -0.07 9.63
N GLU A 129 -39.47 0.07 8.44
CA GLU A 129 -39.94 -0.57 7.20
C GLU A 129 -39.92 -2.12 7.33
N GLY A 130 -38.83 -2.69 7.86
CA GLY A 130 -38.73 -4.15 8.04
C GLY A 130 -39.69 -4.74 9.10
N VAL A 131 -40.16 -3.93 10.05
CA VAL A 131 -41.19 -4.34 11.03
C VAL A 131 -42.59 -4.30 10.42
N ALA A 132 -42.85 -3.39 9.46
CA ALA A 132 -44.14 -3.28 8.79
C ALA A 132 -44.39 -4.43 7.80
N GLU A 133 -43.34 -4.99 7.19
CA GLU A 133 -43.45 -6.12 6.24
C GLU A 133 -43.61 -7.50 6.94
N SER A 134 -43.47 -7.56 8.27
CA SER A 134 -43.58 -8.79 9.07
C SER A 134 -44.95 -9.00 9.73
N LYS A 135 -45.98 -8.22 9.37
CA LYS A 135 -47.37 -8.36 9.85
C LYS A 135 -48.31 -8.70 8.71
#